data_AF-A0A2M7CUN3-F1
#
_entry.id   AF-A0A2M7CUN3-F1
#
_cell.length_a   1.000
_cell.length_b   1.000
_cell.length_c   1.000
_cell.angle_alpha   90.00
_cell.angle_beta   90.00
_cell.angle_gamma   90.00
#
_symmetry.space_group_name_H-M   'P 1'
#
loop_
_entity.id
_entity.type
_entity.pdbx_description
1 polymer ?
#
loop_
_entity_poly.entity_id
_entity_poly.type
_entity_poly.pdbx_seq_one_letter_code
_entity_poly.pdbx_strand_id
1 'polypeptide(L)'
;MSKDILAGIHAVESALRHDSDNVSEVMVAEDSRNPRVKALIADAMERGVRVHHRTPQALDKLTAGERHQGVVAFYSAPDALAESDLPKLIET
;
A
#
# COMPACT_ATOMS: atom_id res chain seq x y z
N MET A 1 6.34 -0.13 -16.81
CA MET A 1 6.16 0.30 -15.41
C MET A 1 4.75 -0.05 -14.98
N SER A 2 4.55 -1.29 -14.56
CA SER A 2 3.29 -1.74 -13.95
C SER A 2 3.32 -1.22 -12.50
N LYS A 3 2.42 -0.32 -12.14
CA LYS A 3 2.24 0.07 -10.74
C LYS A 3 1.27 -0.92 -10.11
N ASP A 4 1.76 -1.69 -9.16
CA ASP A 4 0.92 -2.60 -8.38
C ASP A 4 0.14 -1.80 -7.34
N ILE A 5 -1.13 -2.19 -7.16
CA ILE A 5 -2.02 -1.55 -6.21
C ILE A 5 -2.14 -2.47 -5.00
N LEU A 6 -1.72 -1.99 -3.84
CA LEU A 6 -1.85 -2.68 -2.57
C LEU A 6 -3.07 -2.16 -1.82
N ALA A 7 -4.12 -2.96 -1.75
CA ALA A 7 -5.35 -2.62 -1.04
C ALA A 7 -5.34 -3.17 0.39
N GLY A 8 -5.70 -2.33 1.36
CA GLY A 8 -5.89 -2.74 2.75
C GLY A 8 -4.71 -2.43 3.68
N ILE A 9 -5.03 -2.36 4.97
CA ILE A 9 -4.14 -1.84 6.02
C ILE A 9 -2.84 -2.63 6.12
N HIS A 10 -2.92 -3.96 6.20
CA HIS A 10 -1.73 -4.80 6.36
C HIS A 10 -0.82 -4.80 5.14
N ALA A 11 -1.38 -4.76 3.93
CA ALA A 11 -0.59 -4.73 2.70
C ALA A 11 0.20 -3.42 2.59
N VAL A 12 -0.46 -2.29 2.87
CA VAL A 12 0.18 -0.97 2.86
C VAL A 12 1.19 -0.83 4.00
N GLU A 13 0.86 -1.29 5.21
CA GLU A 13 1.78 -1.30 6.35
C GLU A 13 3.03 -2.12 6.06
N SER A 14 2.87 -3.31 5.49
CA SER A 14 4.00 -4.16 5.12
C SER A 14 4.88 -3.50 4.07
N ALA A 15 4.29 -2.87 3.05
CA ALA A 15 5.04 -2.18 2.01
C ALA A 15 5.81 -0.97 2.57
N LEU A 16 5.17 -0.14 3.40
CA LEU A 16 5.85 0.98 4.06
C LEU A 16 6.97 0.52 4.99
N ARG A 17 6.80 -0.62 5.68
CA ARG A 17 7.79 -1.14 6.62
C ARG A 17 9.01 -1.76 5.94
N HIS A 18 8.81 -2.55 4.89
CA HIS A 18 9.88 -3.32 4.24
C HIS A 18 10.50 -2.58 3.06
N ASP A 19 9.71 -1.83 2.29
CA ASP A 19 10.08 -1.27 1.00
C ASP A 19 9.43 0.10 0.75
N SER A 20 9.57 1.03 1.70
CA SER A 20 8.97 2.37 1.58
C SER A 20 9.44 3.15 0.37
N ASP A 21 10.68 2.94 -0.08
CA ASP A 21 11.23 3.60 -1.28
C ASP A 21 10.51 3.20 -2.57
N ASN A 22 9.92 2.00 -2.60
CA ASN A 22 9.13 1.51 -3.72
C ASN A 22 7.65 1.95 -3.61
N VAL A 23 7.22 2.49 -2.47
CA VAL A 23 5.88 3.07 -2.30
C VAL A 23 5.85 4.49 -2.87
N SER A 24 5.23 4.64 -4.04
CA SER A 24 5.17 5.94 -4.73
C SER A 24 4.25 6.93 -4.03
N GLU A 25 3.08 6.45 -3.60
CA GLU A 25 2.04 7.26 -2.98
C GLU A 25 1.01 6.36 -2.26
N VAL A 26 0.42 6.89 -1.19
CA VAL A 26 -0.61 6.22 -0.39
C VAL A 26 -1.91 7.01 -0.51
N MET A 27 -2.98 6.35 -0.93
CA MET A 27 -4.33 6.90 -0.90
C MET A 27 -5.09 6.41 0.33
N VAL A 28 -5.74 7.34 1.03
CA VAL A 28 -6.53 7.07 2.23
C VAL A 28 -7.93 7.62 2.08
N ALA A 29 -8.91 6.92 2.65
CA ALA A 29 -10.28 7.39 2.68
C ALA A 29 -10.36 8.62 3.60
N GLU A 30 -10.87 9.73 3.08
CA GLU A 30 -10.99 11.00 3.81
C GLU A 30 -11.84 10.88 5.09
N ASP A 31 -12.88 10.03 5.06
CA ASP A 31 -13.75 9.75 6.21
C ASP A 31 -13.30 8.57 7.09
N SER A 32 -12.05 8.11 6.95
CA SER A 32 -11.57 6.96 7.72
C SER A 32 -11.44 7.31 9.21
N ARG A 33 -12.34 6.77 10.03
CA ARG A 33 -12.27 6.85 11.51
C ARG A 33 -11.38 5.76 12.12
N ASN A 34 -10.74 4.94 11.30
CA ASN A 34 -9.96 3.82 11.78
C ASN A 34 -8.61 4.32 12.35
N PRO A 35 -8.30 4.08 13.64
CA PRO A 35 -7.04 4.53 14.24
C PRO A 35 -5.81 3.95 13.54
N ARG A 36 -5.91 2.76 12.94
CA ARG A 36 -4.82 2.14 12.18
C ARG A 36 -4.50 2.91 10.89
N VAL A 37 -5.52 3.41 10.19
CA VAL A 37 -5.31 4.26 9.01
C VAL A 37 -4.63 5.56 9.41
N LYS A 38 -5.00 6.13 10.57
CA LYS A 38 -4.34 7.32 11.11
C LYS A 38 -2.87 7.10 11.43
N ALA A 39 -2.54 5.93 12.00
CA ALA A 39 -1.15 5.53 12.25
C ALA A 39 -0.36 5.33 10.94
N LEU A 40 -0.97 4.71 9.93
CA LEU A 40 -0.39 4.55 8.60
C LEU A 40 -0.08 5.89 7.93
N ILE A 41 -0.97 6.87 8.04
CA ILE A 41 -0.75 8.21 7.51
C ILE A 41 0.49 8.84 8.17
N ALA A 42 0.61 8.73 9.50
CA ALA A 42 1.77 9.24 10.23
C ALA A 42 3.07 8.55 9.78
N ASP A 43 3.10 7.22 9.73
CA ASP A 43 4.28 6.45 9.31
C ASP A 43 4.68 6.75 7.85
N ALA A 44 3.70 6.87 6.94
CA ALA A 44 3.96 7.27 5.55
C ALA A 44 4.58 8.68 5.47
N MET A 45 4.05 9.65 6.22
CA MET A 45 4.59 11.01 6.27
C MET A 45 6.00 11.05 6.88
N GLU A 46 6.26 10.30 7.95
CA GLU A 46 7.59 10.20 8.57
C GLU A 46 8.63 9.64 7.60
N ARG A 47 8.22 8.72 6.72
CA ARG A 47 9.06 8.14 5.66
C ARG A 47 9.18 9.02 4.40
N GLY A 48 8.51 10.17 4.36
CA GLY A 48 8.50 11.07 3.20
C GLY A 48 7.62 10.58 2.04
N VAL A 49 6.76 9.59 2.26
CA VAL A 49 5.80 9.09 1.28
C VAL A 49 4.62 10.05 1.19
N ARG A 50 4.19 10.35 -0.05
CA ARG A 50 3.04 11.24 -0.28
C ARG A 50 1.73 10.53 0.07
N VAL A 51 0.94 11.17 0.92
CA VAL A 51 -0.40 10.71 1.31
C VAL A 51 -1.46 11.57 0.63
N HIS A 52 -2.41 10.93 -0.05
CA HIS A 52 -3.55 11.57 -0.70
C HIS A 52 -4.86 11.11 -0.09
N HIS A 53 -5.67 12.06 0.35
CA HIS A 53 -7.03 11.79 0.79
C HIS A 53 -7.96 11.72 -0.44
N ARG A 54 -8.80 10.68 -0.47
CA ARG A 54 -9.79 10.44 -1.52
C ARG A 54 -11.10 9.94 -0.93
N THR A 55 -12.16 10.05 -1.72
CA THR A 55 -13.46 9.50 -1.37
C THR A 55 -13.39 7.97 -1.37
N PRO A 56 -14.16 7.29 -0.50
CA PRO A 56 -14.23 5.82 -0.49
C PRO A 56 -14.60 5.23 -1.87
N GLN A 57 -15.43 5.92 -2.64
CA GLN A 57 -15.84 5.53 -3.99
C GLN A 57 -14.67 5.58 -4.99
N ALA A 58 -13.73 6.52 -4.82
CA ALA A 58 -12.54 6.57 -5.65
C ALA A 58 -11.61 5.40 -5.32
N LEU A 59 -11.43 5.06 -4.03
CA LEU A 59 -10.67 3.88 -3.62
C LEU A 59 -11.28 2.60 -4.19
N ASP A 60 -12.60 2.47 -4.15
CA ASP A 60 -13.32 1.31 -4.70
C ASP A 60 -13.06 1.11 -6.19
N LYS A 61 -13.07 2.21 -6.96
CA LYS A 61 -12.73 2.18 -8.39
C LYS A 61 -11.28 1.78 -8.64
N LEU A 62 -10.36 2.20 -7.77
CA LEU A 62 -8.93 1.89 -7.90
C LEU A 62 -8.63 0.43 -7.61
N THR A 63 -9.36 -0.17 -6.67
CA THR A 63 -9.18 -1.56 -6.28
C THR A 63 -10.14 -2.50 -7.01
N ALA A 64 -10.86 -2.01 -8.02
CA ALA A 64 -11.86 -2.78 -8.77
C ALA A 64 -12.90 -3.49 -7.87
N GLY A 65 -13.27 -2.88 -6.74
CA GLY A 65 -14.18 -3.44 -5.75
C GLY A 65 -13.53 -4.37 -4.71
N GLU A 66 -12.20 -4.55 -4.73
CA GLU A 66 -11.50 -5.27 -3.66
C GLU A 66 -11.54 -4.51 -2.33
N ARG A 67 -11.48 -5.25 -1.22
CA ARG A 67 -11.65 -4.71 0.13
C ARG A 67 -10.44 -3.88 0.57
N HIS A 68 -10.50 -2.57 0.31
CA HIS A 68 -9.46 -1.60 0.65
C HIS A 68 -9.43 -1.14 2.11
N GLN A 69 -10.43 -1.46 2.94
CA GLN A 69 -10.51 -1.04 4.36
C GLN A 69 -10.23 0.47 4.59
N GLY A 70 -10.38 1.31 3.56
CA GLY A 70 -10.09 2.75 3.59
C GLY A 70 -8.63 3.14 3.32
N VAL A 71 -7.77 2.25 2.81
CA VAL A 71 -6.38 2.56 2.44
C VAL A 71 -5.91 1.75 1.23
N VAL A 72 -5.16 2.42 0.36
CA VAL A 72 -4.57 1.86 -0.85
C VAL A 72 -3.18 2.46 -1.01
N ALA A 73 -2.19 1.68 -1.43
CA ALA A 73 -0.88 2.20 -1.80
C ALA A 73 -0.54 1.82 -3.23
N PHE A 74 0.18 2.70 -3.92
CA PHE A 74 0.82 2.38 -5.18
C PHE A 74 2.24 1.95 -4.92
N TYR A 75 2.49 0.70 -5.24
CA TYR A 75 3.78 0.10 -5.19
C TYR A 75 4.36 0.08 -6.61
N SER A 76 5.52 0.69 -6.76
CA SER A 76 6.31 0.52 -7.97
C SER A 76 7.28 -0.61 -7.69
N ALA A 77 6.87 -1.83 -8.01
CA ALA A 77 7.78 -2.96 -7.90
C ALA A 77 9.03 -2.66 -8.76
N PRO A 78 10.25 -2.80 -8.21
CA PRO A 78 11.42 -2.89 -9.08
C PRO A 78 11.16 -4.04 -10.06
N ASP A 79 11.48 -3.83 -11.34
CA ASP A 79 11.27 -4.78 -12.45
C ASP A 79 11.37 -6.21 -11.92
N ALA A 80 10.23 -6.90 -11.85
CA ALA A 80 10.18 -8.21 -11.24
C ALA A 80 11.22 -9.09 -11.93
N LEU A 81 12.22 -9.56 -11.17
CA LEU A 81 12.98 -10.73 -11.56
C LEU A 81 11.92 -11.82 -11.82
N ALA A 82 11.74 -12.11 -13.10
CA ALA A 82 10.76 -13.07 -13.59
C ALA A 82 10.89 -14.39 -12.82
N GLU A 83 9.86 -14.78 -12.06
CA GLU A 83 9.50 -16.14 -11.58
C GLU A 83 10.60 -17.17 -11.21
N SER A 84 11.88 -16.79 -11.02
CA SER A 84 13.00 -17.70 -10.68
C SER A 84 13.43 -17.66 -9.22
N ASP A 85 12.80 -16.84 -8.36
CA ASP A 85 13.26 -16.65 -6.97
C ASP A 85 12.25 -17.11 -5.88
N LEU A 86 11.40 -18.09 -6.21
CA LEU A 86 10.85 -19.00 -5.20
C LEU A 86 11.80 -20.20 -5.12
N PRO A 87 12.70 -20.33 -4.11
CA PRO A 87 12.26 -20.52 -2.72
C PRO A 87 13.27 -20.08 -1.63
N LYS A 88 12.88 -19.22 -0.68
CA LYS A 88 13.48 -19.19 0.67
C LYS A 88 12.43 -19.05 1.77
N LEU A 89 11.56 -20.05 1.86
CA LEU A 89 10.87 -20.41 3.10
C LEU A 89 11.21 -21.89 3.39
N ILE A 90 12.49 -22.17 3.63
CA ILE A 90 12.91 -23.39 4.30
C ILE A 90 14.02 -22.98 5.26
N GLU A 91 13.83 -23.32 6.53
CA GLU A 91 14.78 -23.63 7.62
C GLU A 91 14.09 -23.22 8.93
N THR A 92 13.66 -24.11 9.83
CA THR A 92 13.96 -25.54 10.07
C THR A 92 12.76 -26.20 10.74
#